data_AF-A0A7S4RYE4-F1
#
_entry.id   AF-A0A7S4RYE4-F1
#
_cell.length_a   1.000
_cell.length_b   1.000
_cell.length_c   1.000
_cell.angle_alpha   90.00
_cell.angle_beta   90.00
_cell.angle_gamma   90.00
#
_symmetry.space_group_name_H-M   'P 1'
#
loop_
_entity.id
_entity.type
_entity.pdbx_description
1 polymer ?
#
loop_
_entity_poly.entity_id
_entity_poly.type
_entity_poly.pdbx_seq_one_letter_code
_entity_poly.pdbx_strand_id
1 'polypeptide(L)'
;ANRAQTPRGRGGDAMHGSLLGRSAAFAAGALVGAGALRLLTGCSGTQGAWLRGWAARSRAPTPHGAAAAAQVRKGFAQQVTFVYVSDLERSTRFYGGLLGLRPVMDQTPPGEAAAVVRIFEVTSTSFLGLCKRDPSSLPGTGVKTDGVILCMVSGEVDKWAEHLAEKGVAIDKPPTLNPRYNIYHLFVRDPDGHLVEIQQFRDPTWPQAPSAHGNGLLTVVKGRGLGCEHWPVWSCPALPDPAGRFQESRWWESRPGVAEERCLILTGRAVLTTPDGWKTTIEAGDWVVFRVGFTCVWEVKEDISKRYSYFRADGTEWTPDKP
;
A
#
# COMPACT_ATOMS: atom_id res chain seq x y z
N ALA A 1 77.18 1.16 -5.76
CA ALA A 1 76.98 0.09 -4.76
C ALA A 1 75.60 -0.51 -4.98
N ASN A 2 75.57 -1.82 -5.29
CA ASN A 2 74.48 -2.83 -5.33
C ASN A 2 73.07 -2.45 -5.81
N ARG A 3 72.55 -2.97 -6.95
CA ARG A 3 72.04 -4.35 -7.24
C ARG A 3 70.89 -4.75 -6.29
N ALA A 4 69.75 -5.32 -6.69
CA ALA A 4 69.44 -6.27 -7.77
C ALA A 4 67.90 -6.29 -8.02
N GLN A 5 67.40 -6.37 -9.27
CA GLN A 5 66.98 -7.57 -10.04
C GLN A 5 65.51 -8.04 -9.88
N THR A 6 64.78 -7.95 -10.99
CA THR A 6 63.71 -8.89 -11.42
C THR A 6 64.28 -10.27 -11.80
N PRO A 7 63.45 -11.33 -11.87
CA PRO A 7 63.03 -11.90 -13.17
C PRO A 7 61.53 -12.28 -13.19
N ARG A 8 60.74 -12.10 -14.28
CA ARG A 8 60.64 -12.81 -15.58
C ARG A 8 60.31 -14.32 -15.53
N GLY A 9 59.19 -14.68 -16.17
CA GLY A 9 58.88 -16.01 -16.75
C GLY A 9 57.36 -16.23 -16.89
N ARG A 10 56.74 -15.93 -18.05
CA ARG A 10 56.39 -16.86 -19.18
C ARG A 10 55.38 -17.95 -18.76
N GLY A 11 54.29 -18.23 -19.45
CA GLY A 11 53.80 -17.82 -20.77
C GLY A 11 52.80 -18.88 -21.30
N GLY A 12 51.99 -18.47 -22.28
CA GLY A 12 51.19 -19.33 -23.17
C GLY A 12 49.82 -19.75 -22.63
N ASP A 13 48.79 -19.92 -23.43
CA ASP A 13 48.48 -19.60 -24.83
C ASP A 13 47.02 -20.09 -25.05
N ALA A 14 46.45 -19.77 -26.21
CA ALA A 14 45.22 -20.35 -26.78
C ALA A 14 43.86 -19.84 -26.24
N MET A 15 42.85 -19.53 -27.05
CA MET A 15 42.64 -19.63 -28.50
C MET A 15 41.40 -18.77 -28.85
N HIS A 16 41.43 -18.15 -30.02
CA HIS A 16 40.22 -17.71 -30.73
C HIS A 16 39.33 -18.91 -31.06
N GLY A 17 38.03 -18.77 -30.86
CA GLY A 17 37.04 -19.79 -31.22
C GLY A 17 35.63 -19.19 -31.32
N SER A 18 35.32 -18.63 -32.49
CA SER A 18 33.96 -18.41 -32.98
C SER A 18 33.19 -19.74 -33.05
N LEU A 19 31.89 -19.73 -32.71
CA LEU A 19 30.80 -20.58 -33.22
C LEU A 19 29.50 -20.13 -32.50
N LEU A 20 28.64 -19.30 -33.10
CA LEU A 20 27.44 -19.72 -33.85
C LEU A 20 26.80 -21.00 -33.31
N GLY A 21 25.61 -20.90 -32.72
CA GLY A 21 24.86 -22.12 -32.40
C GLY A 21 23.61 -22.00 -31.53
N ARG A 22 22.54 -21.47 -32.11
CA ARG A 22 21.17 -22.00 -32.01
C ARG A 22 20.38 -21.84 -30.69
N SER A 23 19.37 -20.99 -30.81
CA SER A 23 18.05 -21.14 -30.21
C SER A 23 17.56 -22.59 -30.23
N ALA A 24 17.05 -23.07 -29.10
CA ALA A 24 16.19 -24.24 -29.02
C ALA A 24 14.93 -23.86 -28.24
N ALA A 25 13.84 -23.73 -28.98
CA ALA A 25 12.48 -23.82 -28.46
C ALA A 25 12.20 -25.28 -28.09
N PHE A 26 11.55 -25.51 -26.96
CA PHE A 26 10.81 -26.74 -26.64
C PHE A 26 9.53 -26.28 -25.94
N ALA A 27 8.41 -26.18 -26.66
CA ALA A 27 7.48 -27.26 -26.98
C ALA A 27 6.73 -27.76 -25.73
N ALA A 28 5.55 -27.17 -25.54
CA ALA A 28 4.53 -27.62 -24.60
C ALA A 28 3.98 -28.98 -25.04
N GLY A 29 4.16 -30.01 -24.20
CA GLY A 29 3.49 -31.29 -24.32
C GLY A 29 2.31 -31.34 -23.34
N ALA A 30 1.10 -31.18 -23.86
CA ALA A 30 -0.13 -31.50 -23.15
C ALA A 30 -0.32 -33.02 -23.14
N LEU A 31 -0.52 -33.61 -21.96
CA LEU A 31 -0.96 -35.00 -21.79
C LEU A 31 -2.34 -34.97 -21.13
N VAL A 32 -3.35 -35.24 -21.96
CA VAL A 32 -4.74 -35.51 -21.57
C VAL A 32 -4.83 -37.00 -21.23
N GLY A 33 -5.12 -37.32 -19.97
CA GLY A 33 -5.45 -38.68 -19.53
C GLY A 33 -6.96 -38.87 -19.47
N ALA A 34 -7.50 -39.62 -20.44
CA ALA A 34 -8.88 -40.10 -20.43
C ALA A 34 -8.98 -41.39 -19.59
N GLY A 35 -9.80 -41.36 -18.54
CA GLY A 35 -10.18 -42.54 -17.76
C GLY A 35 -11.65 -42.90 -18.00
N ALA A 36 -11.89 -43.98 -18.72
CA ALA A 36 -13.21 -44.52 -19.02
C ALA A 36 -13.84 -45.19 -17.79
N LEU A 37 -15.10 -44.85 -17.49
CA LEU A 37 -15.92 -45.54 -16.50
C LEU A 37 -16.96 -46.41 -17.23
N ARG A 38 -16.88 -47.73 -17.00
CA ARG A 38 -17.78 -48.75 -17.54
C ARG A 38 -19.13 -48.74 -16.81
N LEU A 39 -20.20 -48.80 -17.60
CA LEU A 39 -21.55 -49.20 -17.22
C LEU A 39 -21.63 -50.71 -16.95
N LEU A 40 -22.27 -51.12 -15.86
CA LEU A 40 -23.08 -52.34 -15.81
C LEU A 40 -24.31 -52.14 -14.92
N THR A 41 -25.44 -52.57 -15.48
CA THR A 41 -26.83 -52.56 -15.00
C THR A 41 -27.11 -53.64 -13.95
N GLY A 42 -28.12 -53.42 -13.09
CA GLY A 42 -28.73 -54.50 -12.31
C GLY A 42 -29.84 -54.04 -11.35
N CYS A 43 -31.06 -54.52 -11.59
CA CYS A 43 -32.34 -54.13 -10.99
C CYS A 43 -32.65 -54.71 -9.59
N SER A 44 -33.64 -54.06 -8.97
CA SER A 44 -34.73 -54.57 -8.11
C SER A 44 -34.50 -54.69 -6.59
N GLY A 45 -35.49 -54.18 -5.83
CA GLY A 45 -35.61 -54.37 -4.38
C GLY A 45 -36.40 -53.28 -3.68
N THR A 46 -37.71 -53.47 -3.57
CA THR A 46 -38.76 -52.62 -2.98
C THR A 46 -38.67 -52.40 -1.46
N GLN A 47 -39.10 -51.23 -0.96
CA GLN A 47 -40.05 -50.99 0.17
C GLN A 47 -39.97 -49.49 0.58
N GLY A 48 -41.04 -48.68 0.38
CA GLY A 48 -42.05 -48.36 1.41
C GLY A 48 -41.96 -46.86 1.80
N ALA A 49 -42.59 -45.95 1.06
CA ALA A 49 -43.91 -45.38 1.35
C ALA A 49 -44.00 -44.58 2.66
N TRP A 50 -43.78 -43.25 2.61
CA TRP A 50 -44.38 -42.29 3.56
C TRP A 50 -44.73 -40.96 2.86
N LEU A 51 -46.05 -40.73 2.79
CA LEU A 51 -46.84 -39.50 2.81
C LEU A 51 -46.73 -38.41 1.71
N ARG A 52 -47.92 -38.17 1.13
CA ARG A 52 -48.32 -37.11 0.22
C ARG A 52 -48.44 -35.77 0.98
N GLY A 53 -48.14 -34.66 0.31
CA GLY A 53 -48.48 -33.34 0.83
C GLY A 53 -48.03 -32.16 -0.05
N TRP A 54 -48.89 -31.81 -1.01
CA TRP A 54 -49.17 -30.43 -1.45
C TRP A 54 -48.09 -29.58 -2.20
N ALA A 55 -48.46 -29.33 -3.47
CA ALA A 55 -48.63 -28.00 -4.07
C ALA A 55 -47.49 -27.36 -4.88
N ALA A 56 -47.95 -26.87 -6.04
CA ALA A 56 -47.50 -25.70 -6.79
C ALA A 56 -46.19 -25.78 -7.58
N ARG A 57 -46.40 -25.92 -8.89
CA ARG A 57 -45.52 -25.46 -9.98
C ARG A 57 -44.86 -24.12 -9.62
N SER A 58 -43.56 -24.13 -9.38
CA SER A 58 -42.70 -22.97 -9.52
C SER A 58 -41.76 -23.23 -10.69
N ARG A 59 -42.09 -22.65 -11.84
CA ARG A 59 -41.11 -22.47 -12.92
C ARG A 59 -40.03 -21.55 -12.35
N ALA A 60 -38.82 -22.09 -12.17
CA ALA A 60 -37.66 -21.26 -11.89
C ALA A 60 -37.52 -20.19 -13.00
N PRO A 61 -37.36 -18.90 -12.66
CA PRO A 61 -37.04 -17.91 -13.65
C PRO A 61 -35.63 -18.21 -14.17
N THR A 62 -35.49 -18.40 -15.47
CA THR A 62 -34.20 -18.39 -16.16
C THR A 62 -33.54 -17.04 -15.91
N PRO A 63 -32.34 -16.96 -15.31
CA PRO A 63 -31.58 -15.72 -15.34
C PRO A 63 -30.97 -15.59 -16.73
N HIS A 64 -31.72 -15.01 -17.67
CA HIS A 64 -31.12 -14.30 -18.80
C HIS A 64 -30.73 -12.90 -18.33
N GLY A 65 -29.72 -12.85 -17.47
CA GLY A 65 -28.89 -11.67 -17.29
C GLY A 65 -27.56 -12.01 -17.94
N ALA A 66 -27.27 -11.42 -19.10
CA ALA A 66 -25.92 -11.48 -19.66
C ALA A 66 -24.96 -10.99 -18.59
N ALA A 67 -24.12 -11.89 -18.07
CA ALA A 67 -23.03 -11.52 -17.18
C ALA A 67 -22.12 -10.59 -17.97
N ALA A 68 -22.23 -9.28 -17.75
CA ALA A 68 -21.23 -8.34 -18.19
C ALA A 68 -19.90 -8.84 -17.59
N ALA A 69 -18.97 -9.24 -18.45
CA ALA A 69 -17.68 -9.76 -18.03
C ALA A 69 -17.05 -8.74 -17.08
N ALA A 70 -16.90 -9.10 -15.81
CA ALA A 70 -16.35 -8.21 -14.80
C ALA A 70 -14.93 -7.83 -15.22
N GLN A 71 -14.77 -6.59 -15.69
CA GLN A 71 -13.49 -6.09 -16.13
C GLN A 71 -12.60 -5.90 -14.91
N VAL A 72 -11.36 -6.42 -14.96
CA VAL A 72 -10.42 -6.28 -13.86
C VAL A 72 -10.17 -4.80 -13.63
N ARG A 73 -10.50 -4.35 -12.44
CA ARG A 73 -10.21 -2.99 -12.02
C ARG A 73 -8.70 -2.83 -11.85
N LYS A 74 -8.10 -1.91 -12.61
CA LYS A 74 -6.67 -1.60 -12.51
C LYS A 74 -6.40 -0.81 -11.22
N GLY A 75 -5.37 -1.19 -10.48
CA GLY A 75 -4.97 -0.57 -9.21
C GLY A 75 -5.11 -1.51 -8.02
N PHE A 76 -4.36 -1.23 -6.96
CA PHE A 76 -4.39 -1.97 -5.70
C PHE A 76 -4.88 -1.04 -4.60
N ALA A 77 -5.67 -1.57 -3.66
CA ALA A 77 -6.18 -0.77 -2.54
C ALA A 77 -5.10 -0.47 -1.49
N GLN A 78 -4.20 -1.43 -1.26
CA GLN A 78 -3.16 -1.40 -0.23
C GLN A 78 -1.94 -2.19 -0.70
N GLN A 79 -0.79 -1.95 -0.06
CA GLN A 79 0.44 -2.71 -0.29
C GLN A 79 0.87 -3.38 1.01
N VAL A 80 1.25 -4.66 0.93
CA VAL A 80 1.91 -5.38 2.03
C VAL A 80 3.23 -5.95 1.52
N THR A 81 4.33 -5.63 2.18
CA THR A 81 5.62 -6.29 1.94
C THR A 81 5.78 -7.41 2.98
N PHE A 82 6.05 -8.64 2.54
CA PHE A 82 6.33 -9.75 3.45
C PHE A 82 7.83 -10.06 3.48
N VAL A 83 8.40 -10.15 4.68
CA VAL A 83 9.77 -10.62 4.91
C VAL A 83 9.77 -11.83 5.82
N TYR A 84 10.68 -12.77 5.56
CA TYR A 84 10.83 -13.93 6.41
C TYR A 84 11.76 -13.63 7.58
N VAL A 85 11.35 -14.08 8.76
CA VAL A 85 12.09 -13.97 10.01
C VAL A 85 12.22 -15.35 10.67
N SER A 86 13.31 -15.58 11.38
CA SER A 86 13.52 -16.82 12.14
C SER A 86 12.75 -16.85 13.45
N ASP A 87 12.52 -15.69 14.06
CA ASP A 87 11.78 -15.52 15.32
C ASP A 87 10.84 -14.31 15.22
N LEU A 88 9.54 -14.59 15.30
CA LEU A 88 8.48 -13.60 15.15
C LEU A 88 8.47 -12.60 16.32
N GLU A 89 8.74 -13.05 17.54
CA GLU A 89 8.70 -12.21 18.74
C GLU A 89 9.94 -11.33 18.85
N ARG A 90 11.11 -11.85 18.49
CA ARG A 90 12.34 -11.05 18.38
C ARG A 90 12.17 -9.92 17.38
N SER A 91 11.59 -10.21 16.22
CA SER A 91 11.36 -9.22 15.18
C SER A 91 10.23 -8.25 15.56
N THR A 92 9.19 -8.72 16.26
CA THR A 92 8.14 -7.87 16.83
C THR A 92 8.70 -6.82 17.77
N ARG A 93 9.66 -7.17 18.63
CA ARG A 93 10.31 -6.18 19.52
C ARG A 93 11.05 -5.09 18.74
N PHE A 94 11.67 -5.44 17.62
CA PHE A 94 12.33 -4.47 16.76
C PHE A 94 11.31 -3.59 16.01
N TYR A 95 10.41 -4.16 15.22
CA TYR A 95 9.49 -3.37 14.40
C TYR A 95 8.40 -2.68 15.21
N GLY A 96 7.78 -3.39 16.17
CA GLY A 96 6.71 -2.82 16.98
C GLY A 96 7.19 -2.05 18.20
N GLY A 97 8.21 -2.58 18.90
CA GLY A 97 8.74 -1.95 20.11
C GLY A 97 9.67 -0.78 19.80
N LEU A 98 10.72 -1.01 19.00
CA LEU A 98 11.75 -0.02 18.74
C LEU A 98 11.33 1.02 17.68
N LEU A 99 10.77 0.58 16.55
CA LEU A 99 10.29 1.48 15.50
C LEU A 99 8.87 1.98 15.74
N GLY A 100 8.16 1.45 16.72
CA GLY A 100 6.81 1.91 17.10
C GLY A 100 5.71 1.52 16.12
N LEU A 101 5.94 0.55 15.21
CA LEU A 101 4.92 0.13 14.26
C LEU A 101 3.77 -0.59 14.96
N ARG A 102 2.53 -0.28 14.57
CA ARG A 102 1.35 -0.85 15.21
C ARG A 102 1.02 -2.21 14.59
N PRO A 103 0.94 -3.31 15.36
CA PRO A 103 0.43 -4.57 14.84
C PRO A 103 -1.06 -4.44 14.51
N VAL A 104 -1.45 -4.92 13.32
CA VAL A 104 -2.84 -4.83 12.82
C VAL A 104 -3.46 -6.19 12.54
N MET A 105 -2.65 -7.25 12.39
CA MET A 105 -3.15 -8.60 12.15
C MET A 105 -2.12 -9.66 12.53
N ASP A 106 -2.56 -10.70 13.22
CA ASP A 106 -1.83 -11.97 13.39
C ASP A 106 -2.53 -13.06 12.57
N GLN A 107 -1.75 -13.94 11.93
CA GLN A 107 -2.29 -15.10 11.23
C GLN A 107 -1.74 -16.39 11.82
N THR A 108 -2.67 -17.25 12.25
CA THR A 108 -2.42 -18.58 12.80
C THR A 108 -3.03 -19.60 11.85
N PRO A 109 -2.22 -20.40 11.13
CA PRO A 109 -2.72 -21.44 10.26
C PRO A 109 -3.54 -22.48 11.03
N PRO A 110 -4.50 -23.17 10.36
CA PRO A 110 -5.29 -24.22 11.00
C PRO A 110 -4.39 -25.29 11.63
N GLY A 111 -4.64 -25.58 12.91
CA GLY A 111 -3.89 -26.58 13.67
C GLY A 111 -2.63 -26.07 14.37
N GLU A 112 -2.25 -24.80 14.19
CA GLU A 112 -1.14 -24.19 14.92
C GLU A 112 -1.60 -23.53 16.23
N ALA A 113 -0.77 -23.63 17.27
CA ALA A 113 -1.05 -23.07 18.59
C ALA A 113 -0.75 -21.57 18.72
N ALA A 114 -0.01 -20.99 17.76
CA ALA A 114 0.45 -19.61 17.81
C ALA A 114 0.55 -19.01 16.41
N ALA A 115 0.50 -17.68 16.32
CA ALA A 115 0.65 -16.96 15.06
C ALA A 115 2.04 -17.22 14.44
N VAL A 116 2.05 -17.41 13.13
CA VAL A 116 3.29 -17.53 12.32
C VAL A 116 3.48 -16.34 11.39
N VAL A 117 2.48 -15.47 11.26
CA VAL A 117 2.58 -14.21 10.55
C VAL A 117 2.08 -13.09 11.46
N ARG A 118 2.80 -11.98 11.51
CA ARG A 118 2.36 -10.73 12.14
C ARG A 118 2.52 -9.57 11.17
N ILE A 119 1.47 -8.77 11.00
CA ILE A 119 1.45 -7.65 10.06
C ILE A 119 1.34 -6.35 10.85
N PHE A 120 2.23 -5.42 10.51
CA PHE A 120 2.30 -4.08 11.06
C PHE A 120 1.83 -3.05 10.05
N GLU A 121 1.16 -2.02 10.53
CA GLU A 121 0.89 -0.80 9.78
C GLU A 121 2.15 0.07 9.72
N VAL A 122 2.58 0.43 8.51
CA VAL A 122 3.67 1.38 8.26
C VAL A 122 3.09 2.76 7.96
N THR A 123 2.06 2.80 7.10
CA THR A 123 1.21 3.97 6.85
C THR A 123 -0.24 3.48 6.69
N SER A 124 -1.21 4.40 6.54
CA SER A 124 -2.63 4.04 6.40
C SER A 124 -2.96 3.09 5.23
N THR A 125 -2.06 2.95 4.26
CA THR A 125 -2.24 2.06 3.09
C THR A 125 -1.02 1.16 2.81
N SER A 126 -0.02 1.14 3.71
CA SER A 126 1.20 0.36 3.55
C SER A 126 1.47 -0.46 4.81
N PHE A 127 1.81 -1.73 4.62
CA PHE A 127 1.96 -2.69 5.69
C PHE A 127 3.24 -3.53 5.52
N LEU A 128 3.78 -3.98 6.65
CA LEU A 128 4.92 -4.90 6.72
C LEU A 128 4.50 -6.18 7.42
N GLY A 129 4.53 -7.30 6.70
CA GLY A 129 4.29 -8.63 7.23
C GLY A 129 5.59 -9.34 7.59
N LEU A 130 5.69 -9.81 8.82
CA LEU A 130 6.75 -10.70 9.29
C LEU A 130 6.23 -12.13 9.23
N CYS A 131 6.87 -12.97 8.41
CA CYS A 131 6.53 -14.38 8.27
C CYS A 131 7.59 -15.23 8.96
N LYS A 132 7.19 -16.03 9.95
CA LYS A 132 8.03 -17.11 10.44
C LYS A 132 8.31 -18.06 9.28
N ARG A 133 9.58 -18.40 9.10
CA ARG A 133 10.00 -19.28 7.99
C ARG A 133 9.29 -20.64 8.07
N ASP A 134 8.60 -21.01 7.00
CA ASP A 134 8.01 -22.33 6.81
C ASP A 134 8.69 -23.05 5.63
N PRO A 135 9.26 -24.26 5.82
CA PRO A 135 9.78 -25.10 4.74
C PRO A 135 8.79 -25.39 3.61
N SER A 136 7.48 -25.31 3.87
CA SER A 136 6.40 -25.49 2.89
C SER A 136 6.14 -24.25 2.03
N SER A 137 6.79 -23.11 2.34
CA SER A 137 6.72 -21.90 1.53
C SER A 137 7.13 -22.14 0.07
N LEU A 138 6.66 -21.28 -0.82
CA LEU A 138 7.00 -21.31 -2.24
C LEU A 138 8.51 -21.51 -2.45
N PRO A 139 8.94 -22.50 -3.25
CA PRO A 139 10.36 -22.73 -3.49
C PRO A 139 11.08 -21.47 -3.98
N GLY A 140 12.23 -21.16 -3.38
CA GLY A 140 13.01 -19.97 -3.70
C GLY A 140 12.65 -18.71 -2.91
N THR A 141 11.65 -18.75 -2.02
CA THR A 141 11.26 -17.63 -1.14
C THR A 141 11.85 -17.72 0.27
N GLY A 142 13.04 -18.32 0.45
CA GLY A 142 13.71 -18.32 1.75
C GLY A 142 14.08 -16.91 2.26
N VAL A 143 14.63 -16.83 3.48
CA VAL A 143 15.18 -15.57 4.01
C VAL A 143 16.26 -15.05 3.04
N LYS A 144 16.00 -13.89 2.45
CA LYS A 144 16.95 -13.13 1.63
C LYS A 144 17.04 -11.72 2.21
N THR A 145 18.22 -11.38 2.70
CA THR A 145 18.51 -10.09 3.35
C THR A 145 19.14 -9.08 2.41
N ASP A 146 19.57 -9.55 1.23
CA ASP A 146 20.17 -8.73 0.17
C ASP A 146 19.19 -8.51 -0.98
N GLY A 147 19.26 -7.33 -1.58
CA GLY A 147 18.48 -6.95 -2.76
C GLY A 147 17.11 -6.30 -2.47
N VAL A 148 16.69 -6.23 -1.21
CA VAL A 148 15.51 -5.47 -0.77
C VAL A 148 15.91 -4.49 0.32
N ILE A 149 15.42 -3.25 0.22
CA ILE A 149 15.55 -2.22 1.26
C ILE A 149 14.17 -1.97 1.84
N LEU A 150 14.02 -2.17 3.15
CA LEU A 150 12.81 -1.78 3.89
C LEU A 150 12.94 -0.29 4.25
N CYS A 151 12.46 0.57 3.34
CA CYS A 151 12.62 2.01 3.47
C CYS A 151 11.40 2.67 4.14
N MET A 152 11.62 3.37 5.24
CA MET A 152 10.65 4.25 5.89
C MET A 152 11.04 5.71 5.66
N VAL A 153 10.08 6.53 5.24
CA VAL A 153 10.32 7.94 4.98
C VAL A 153 10.02 8.79 6.20
N SER A 154 10.98 9.58 6.66
CA SER A 154 10.83 10.50 7.78
C SER A 154 11.67 11.77 7.58
N GLY A 155 11.17 12.91 8.05
CA GLY A 155 11.93 14.17 8.08
C GLY A 155 12.94 14.24 9.24
N GLU A 156 12.94 13.27 10.15
CA GLU A 156 13.64 13.29 11.43
C GLU A 156 14.76 12.23 11.49
N VAL A 157 15.53 12.11 10.40
CA VAL A 157 16.56 11.05 10.23
C VAL A 157 17.59 11.07 11.37
N ASP A 158 18.04 12.24 11.81
CA ASP A 158 19.02 12.36 12.90
C ASP A 158 18.44 11.88 14.25
N LYS A 159 17.21 12.27 14.59
CA LYS A 159 16.53 11.82 15.81
C LYS A 159 16.31 10.30 15.82
N TRP A 160 16.04 9.71 14.66
CA TRP A 160 15.97 8.27 14.52
C TRP A 160 17.32 7.61 14.79
N ALA A 161 18.42 8.16 14.28
CA ALA A 161 19.75 7.64 14.57
C ALA A 161 20.08 7.69 16.06
N GLU A 162 19.78 8.81 16.73
CA GLU A 162 19.94 8.98 18.19
C GLU A 162 19.14 7.92 18.95
N HIS A 163 17.83 7.82 18.70
CA HIS A 163 16.95 6.84 19.35
C HIS A 163 17.41 5.40 19.13
N LEU A 164 17.82 5.03 17.91
CA LEU A 164 18.29 3.68 17.60
C LEU A 164 19.62 3.37 18.31
N ALA A 165 20.57 4.32 18.32
CA ALA A 165 21.85 4.17 18.98
C ALA A 165 21.69 4.06 20.51
N GLU A 166 20.80 4.86 21.12
CA GLU A 166 20.47 4.79 22.55
C GLU A 166 19.91 3.42 22.96
N LYS A 167 19.20 2.76 22.04
CA LYS A 167 18.66 1.40 22.25
C LYS A 167 19.65 0.30 21.86
N GLY A 168 20.89 0.65 21.55
CA GLY A 168 21.98 -0.29 21.26
C GLY A 168 21.91 -0.91 19.86
N VAL A 169 21.17 -0.32 18.92
CA VAL A 169 21.16 -0.78 17.52
C VAL A 169 22.41 -0.26 16.81
N ALA A 170 23.11 -1.18 16.13
CA ALA A 170 24.24 -0.83 15.29
C ALA A 170 23.77 -0.04 14.07
N ILE A 171 24.39 1.12 13.85
CA ILE A 171 24.14 1.96 12.70
C ILE A 171 25.13 1.58 11.58
N ASP A 172 24.67 0.80 10.59
CA ASP A 172 25.47 0.38 9.43
C ASP A 172 25.96 1.58 8.62
N LYS A 173 25.09 2.58 8.45
CA LYS A 173 25.43 3.85 7.81
C LYS A 173 24.79 5.01 8.59
N PRO A 174 25.59 5.94 9.13
CA PRO A 174 25.05 7.07 9.88
C PRO A 174 24.27 8.02 8.96
N PRO A 175 23.43 8.90 9.54
CA PRO A 175 22.77 9.97 8.80
C PRO A 175 23.73 10.70 7.86
N THR A 176 23.49 10.59 6.56
CA THR A 176 24.39 11.13 5.54
C THR A 176 23.58 11.63 4.34
N LEU A 177 23.99 12.77 3.77
CA LEU A 177 23.47 13.24 2.49
C LEU A 177 24.07 12.43 1.34
N ASN A 178 23.21 11.89 0.48
CA ASN A 178 23.62 11.33 -0.80
C ASN A 178 23.30 12.31 -1.94
N PRO A 179 24.29 13.09 -2.43
CA PRO A 179 24.03 14.14 -3.41
C PRO A 179 23.61 13.58 -4.79
N ARG A 180 23.96 12.33 -5.10
CA ARG A 180 23.60 11.69 -6.38
C ARG A 180 22.09 11.46 -6.50
N TYR A 181 21.43 11.13 -5.40
CA TYR A 181 20.00 10.80 -5.37
C TYR A 181 19.17 11.86 -4.65
N ASN A 182 19.80 12.91 -4.13
CA ASN A 182 19.15 13.99 -3.38
C ASN A 182 18.30 13.48 -2.20
N ILE A 183 18.90 12.60 -1.39
CA ILE A 183 18.29 11.99 -0.20
C ILE A 183 19.20 12.17 1.01
N TYR A 184 18.61 12.29 2.19
CA TYR A 184 19.32 12.23 3.47
C TYR A 184 18.86 10.98 4.20
N HIS A 185 19.76 10.09 4.60
CA HIS A 185 19.35 8.76 5.06
C HIS A 185 20.32 8.12 6.05
N LEU A 186 19.86 7.07 6.73
CA LEU A 186 20.66 6.14 7.52
C LEU A 186 20.29 4.69 7.17
N PHE A 187 21.20 3.75 7.44
CA PHE A 187 20.93 2.32 7.35
C PHE A 187 21.18 1.62 8.68
N VAL A 188 20.32 0.66 9.00
CA VAL A 188 20.49 -0.32 10.08
C VAL A 188 20.09 -1.71 9.59
N ARG A 189 20.38 -2.73 10.39
CA ARG A 189 19.91 -4.10 10.18
C ARG A 189 18.87 -4.48 11.20
N ASP A 190 17.83 -5.17 10.74
CA ASP A 190 16.91 -5.83 11.65
C ASP A 190 17.55 -7.09 12.27
N PRO A 191 16.88 -7.78 13.22
CA PRO A 191 17.44 -8.95 13.90
C PRO A 191 17.78 -10.14 12.99
N ASP A 192 17.19 -10.21 11.80
CA ASP A 192 17.41 -11.27 10.82
C ASP A 192 18.33 -10.80 9.66
N GLY A 193 18.82 -9.55 9.72
CA GLY A 193 19.77 -8.98 8.78
C GLY A 193 19.13 -8.24 7.60
N HIS A 194 17.81 -8.02 7.57
CA HIS A 194 17.18 -7.21 6.52
C HIS A 194 17.69 -5.77 6.58
N LEU A 195 17.96 -5.18 5.41
CA LEU A 195 18.41 -3.80 5.34
C LEU A 195 17.22 -2.87 5.56
N VAL A 196 17.26 -2.08 6.64
CA VAL A 196 16.25 -1.07 6.97
C VAL A 196 16.85 0.31 6.74
N GLU A 197 16.11 1.15 6.03
CA GLU A 197 16.50 2.52 5.70
C GLU A 197 15.51 3.50 6.31
N ILE A 198 16.02 4.53 6.97
CA ILE A 198 15.22 5.70 7.34
C ILE A 198 15.71 6.85 6.48
N GLN A 199 14.82 7.38 5.63
CA GLN A 199 15.17 8.30 4.57
C GLN A 199 14.30 9.55 4.56
N GLN A 200 14.91 10.67 4.22
CA GLN A 200 14.24 11.89 3.80
C GLN A 200 14.53 12.17 2.33
N PHE A 201 13.48 12.28 1.52
CA PHE A 201 13.59 12.85 0.18
C PHE A 201 13.79 14.36 0.29
N ARG A 202 14.78 14.90 -0.44
CA ARG A 202 15.03 16.35 -0.52
C ARG A 202 14.47 16.97 -1.80
N ASP A 203 13.95 16.16 -2.70
CA ASP A 203 13.23 16.63 -3.88
C ASP A 203 11.80 17.06 -3.47
N PRO A 204 11.43 18.35 -3.62
CA PRO A 204 10.10 18.83 -3.26
C PRO A 204 8.98 18.23 -4.14
N THR A 205 9.32 17.59 -5.26
CA THR A 205 8.36 16.89 -6.12
C THR A 205 8.05 15.48 -5.65
N TRP A 206 8.81 14.95 -4.68
CA TRP A 206 8.48 13.68 -4.05
C TRP A 206 7.10 13.79 -3.38
N PRO A 207 6.16 12.87 -3.66
CA PRO A 207 4.84 12.89 -3.04
C PRO A 207 4.98 12.86 -1.52
N GLN A 208 4.66 13.97 -0.87
CA GLN A 208 4.66 14.02 0.58
C GLN A 208 3.47 13.21 1.08
N ALA A 209 3.71 12.36 2.07
CA ALA A 209 2.63 11.62 2.71
C ALA A 209 1.58 12.65 3.15
N PRO A 210 0.29 12.40 2.85
CA PRO A 210 -0.73 13.25 3.40
C PRO A 210 -0.61 13.23 4.91
N SER A 211 -0.59 14.41 5.51
CA SER A 211 -0.60 14.56 6.95
C SER A 211 -1.92 13.98 7.47
N ALA A 212 -1.94 12.69 7.84
CA ALA A 212 -3.14 11.99 8.28
C ALA A 212 -3.54 12.53 9.64
N HIS A 213 -4.54 13.40 9.68
CA HIS A 213 -4.97 14.07 10.90
C HIS A 213 -6.49 14.18 10.96
N GLY A 214 -7.04 14.27 12.17
CA GLY A 214 -8.48 14.07 12.41
C GLY A 214 -8.89 12.61 12.22
N ASN A 215 -8.23 11.67 12.92
CA ASN A 215 -8.51 10.21 12.85
C ASN A 215 -8.44 9.58 11.45
N GLY A 216 -7.62 10.14 10.55
CA GLY A 216 -7.50 9.65 9.16
C GLY A 216 -8.63 10.09 8.23
N LEU A 217 -9.51 10.99 8.70
CA LEU A 217 -10.64 11.52 7.92
C LEU A 217 -10.27 12.74 7.06
N LEU A 218 -9.09 13.35 7.28
CA LEU A 218 -8.52 14.38 6.41
C LEU A 218 -7.15 13.95 5.88
N THR A 219 -6.92 14.24 4.60
CA THR A 219 -5.69 14.00 3.86
C THR A 219 -5.31 15.29 3.14
N VAL A 220 -4.10 15.81 3.36
CA VAL A 220 -3.57 16.97 2.63
C VAL A 220 -2.24 16.57 1.99
N VAL A 221 -2.22 16.41 0.67
CA VAL A 221 -1.01 16.11 -0.11
C VAL A 221 -0.52 17.40 -0.76
N LYS A 222 0.75 17.75 -0.54
CA LYS A 222 1.40 18.87 -1.23
C LYS A 222 1.77 18.43 -2.65
N GLY A 223 1.21 19.08 -3.68
CA GLY A 223 1.56 18.79 -5.08
C GLY A 223 0.42 18.94 -6.09
N ARG A 224 0.76 18.98 -7.38
CA ARG A 224 -0.19 19.24 -8.48
C ARG A 224 -1.23 18.12 -8.61
N GLY A 225 -2.51 18.45 -8.43
CA GLY A 225 -3.63 17.55 -8.76
C GLY A 225 -3.79 17.43 -10.28
N LEU A 226 -3.46 16.28 -10.85
CA LEU A 226 -3.69 15.96 -12.27
C LEU A 226 -5.09 15.39 -12.47
N GLY A 227 -5.79 15.78 -13.54
CA GLY A 227 -7.05 15.15 -13.95
C GLY A 227 -8.33 15.71 -13.33
N CYS A 228 -8.27 16.88 -12.68
CA CYS A 228 -9.42 17.56 -12.07
C CYS A 228 -9.93 18.77 -12.88
N GLU A 229 -9.45 18.95 -14.12
CA GLU A 229 -9.72 20.13 -14.97
C GLU A 229 -11.20 20.29 -15.36
N HIS A 230 -11.99 19.23 -15.24
CA HIS A 230 -13.43 19.23 -15.52
C HIS A 230 -14.29 19.46 -14.26
N TRP A 231 -13.70 19.40 -13.06
CA TRP A 231 -14.45 19.58 -11.81
C TRP A 231 -14.92 21.03 -11.63
N PRO A 232 -16.10 21.23 -11.01
CA PRO A 232 -16.59 22.57 -10.69
C PRO A 232 -15.63 23.31 -9.77
N VAL A 233 -15.62 24.64 -9.89
CA VAL A 233 -14.86 25.53 -9.02
C VAL A 233 -15.78 26.11 -7.96
N TRP A 234 -15.34 26.05 -6.71
CA TRP A 234 -15.91 26.77 -5.58
C TRP A 234 -14.95 27.85 -5.12
N SER A 235 -15.47 28.96 -4.59
CA SER A 235 -14.68 30.09 -4.09
C SER A 235 -15.29 30.69 -2.83
N CYS A 236 -14.46 31.25 -1.96
CA CYS A 236 -14.88 31.92 -0.73
C CYS A 236 -13.94 33.09 -0.39
N PRO A 237 -14.50 34.27 -0.02
CA PRO A 237 -13.70 35.43 0.38
C PRO A 237 -13.03 35.20 1.74
N ALA A 238 -11.89 35.85 1.96
CA ALA A 238 -11.21 35.86 3.24
C ALA A 238 -11.92 36.71 4.29
N LEU A 239 -11.62 36.41 5.56
CA LEU A 239 -11.91 37.33 6.66
C LEU A 239 -11.30 38.72 6.37
N PRO A 240 -11.99 39.82 6.72
CA PRO A 240 -13.12 39.90 7.65
C PRO A 240 -14.51 39.68 7.03
N ASP A 241 -14.63 39.26 5.77
CA ASP A 241 -15.94 38.90 5.20
C ASP A 241 -16.59 37.80 6.08
N PRO A 242 -17.85 37.95 6.52
CA PRO A 242 -18.54 36.96 7.34
C PRO A 242 -18.59 35.57 6.70
N ALA A 243 -18.60 35.47 5.37
CA ALA A 243 -18.54 34.20 4.66
C ALA A 243 -17.19 33.48 4.81
N GLY A 244 -16.12 34.19 5.19
CA GLY A 244 -14.79 33.65 5.39
C GLY A 244 -14.62 32.79 6.65
N ARG A 245 -15.66 32.63 7.48
CA ARG A 245 -15.66 31.69 8.60
C ARG A 245 -16.95 30.87 8.64
N PHE A 246 -16.84 29.55 8.53
CA PHE A 246 -18.00 28.66 8.51
C PHE A 246 -17.65 27.26 9.05
N GLN A 247 -18.64 26.55 9.56
CA GLN A 247 -18.51 25.11 9.82
C GLN A 247 -18.60 24.37 8.49
N GLU A 248 -17.71 23.40 8.27
CA GLU A 248 -17.80 22.47 7.14
C GLU A 248 -19.22 21.90 7.03
N SER A 249 -19.74 21.88 5.80
CA SER A 249 -21.07 21.35 5.53
C SER A 249 -20.96 19.84 5.47
N ARG A 250 -21.81 19.13 6.22
CA ARG A 250 -21.89 17.66 6.24
C ARG A 250 -22.38 17.11 4.90
N TRP A 251 -21.60 17.29 3.85
CA TRP A 251 -21.98 17.10 2.44
C TRP A 251 -22.42 15.67 2.14
N TRP A 252 -22.02 14.71 2.98
CA TRP A 252 -22.41 13.31 2.87
C TRP A 252 -23.89 13.08 3.22
N GLU A 253 -24.51 13.90 4.05
CA GLU A 253 -25.92 13.74 4.43
C GLU A 253 -26.86 13.90 3.22
N SER A 254 -26.48 14.73 2.25
CA SER A 254 -27.24 14.94 1.01
C SER A 254 -26.74 14.11 -0.17
N ARG A 255 -25.77 13.20 0.01
CA ARG A 255 -25.13 12.43 -1.06
C ARG A 255 -24.96 10.95 -0.65
N PRO A 256 -26.05 10.16 -0.68
CA PRO A 256 -26.00 8.75 -0.28
C PRO A 256 -24.94 7.96 -1.05
N GLY A 257 -24.12 7.19 -0.33
CA GLY A 257 -23.08 6.32 -0.89
C GLY A 257 -21.75 7.01 -1.23
N VAL A 258 -21.62 8.32 -1.02
CA VAL A 258 -20.33 9.01 -1.10
C VAL A 258 -19.49 8.71 0.14
N ALA A 259 -18.19 8.49 -0.06
CA ALA A 259 -17.22 8.26 1.00
C ALA A 259 -16.22 9.42 1.17
N GLU A 260 -15.98 10.20 0.12
CA GLU A 260 -14.93 11.23 0.09
C GLU A 260 -15.35 12.44 -0.78
N GLU A 261 -14.97 13.65 -0.35
CA GLU A 261 -14.80 14.82 -1.21
C GLU A 261 -13.30 14.99 -1.50
N ARG A 262 -12.93 15.12 -2.78
CA ARG A 262 -11.56 15.39 -3.22
C ARG A 262 -11.47 16.78 -3.79
N CYS A 263 -10.45 17.53 -3.41
CA CYS A 263 -10.27 18.92 -3.74
C CYS A 263 -8.85 19.21 -4.22
N LEU A 264 -8.71 20.13 -5.18
CA LEU A 264 -7.45 20.83 -5.46
C LEU A 264 -7.64 22.30 -5.10
N ILE A 265 -6.85 22.83 -4.18
CA ILE A 265 -6.85 24.26 -3.87
C ILE A 265 -6.11 25.01 -4.97
N LEU A 266 -6.79 25.94 -5.63
CA LEU A 266 -6.26 26.70 -6.76
C LEU A 266 -5.56 27.99 -6.30
N THR A 267 -6.18 28.72 -5.37
CA THR A 267 -5.69 29.99 -4.83
C THR A 267 -6.02 30.09 -3.35
N GLY A 268 -5.32 30.98 -2.64
CA GLY A 268 -5.66 31.37 -1.28
C GLY A 268 -5.21 30.38 -0.19
N ARG A 269 -5.72 30.61 1.01
CA ARG A 269 -5.32 29.91 2.23
C ARG A 269 -6.45 29.88 3.25
N ALA A 270 -6.66 28.72 3.88
CA ALA A 270 -7.60 28.58 4.99
C ALA A 270 -6.99 27.75 6.13
N VAL A 271 -7.38 28.09 7.36
CA VAL A 271 -7.10 27.29 8.56
C VAL A 271 -8.33 26.46 8.89
N LEU A 272 -8.15 25.16 9.06
CA LEU A 272 -9.19 24.22 9.48
C LEU A 272 -8.99 23.90 10.95
N THR A 273 -10.04 24.02 11.78
CA THR A 273 -10.00 23.66 13.21
C THR A 273 -11.05 22.60 13.51
N THR A 274 -10.66 21.43 13.99
CA THR A 274 -11.58 20.34 14.38
C THR A 274 -12.20 20.59 15.76
N PRO A 275 -13.30 19.90 16.14
CA PRO A 275 -13.97 20.09 17.44
C PRO A 275 -13.09 19.82 18.66
N ASP A 276 -12.08 18.95 18.53
CA ASP A 276 -11.08 18.65 19.56
C ASP A 276 -9.95 19.71 19.64
N GLY A 277 -10.04 20.77 18.82
CA GLY A 277 -9.10 21.89 18.83
C GLY A 277 -7.86 21.70 17.95
N TRP A 278 -7.73 20.57 17.26
CA TRP A 278 -6.64 20.40 16.30
C TRP A 278 -6.78 21.35 15.10
N LYS A 279 -5.64 21.83 14.58
CA LYS A 279 -5.59 22.81 13.50
C LYS A 279 -4.67 22.36 12.37
N THR A 280 -5.06 22.68 11.13
CA THR A 280 -4.19 22.60 9.96
C THR A 280 -4.44 23.74 9.00
N THR A 281 -3.50 23.96 8.09
CA THR A 281 -3.61 24.96 7.02
C THR A 281 -3.65 24.26 5.67
N ILE A 282 -4.58 24.68 4.82
CA ILE A 282 -4.62 24.32 3.41
C ILE A 282 -4.37 25.58 2.57
N GLU A 283 -3.65 25.43 1.46
CA GLU A 283 -3.25 26.55 0.60
C GLU A 283 -3.17 26.14 -0.87
N ALA A 284 -2.99 27.14 -1.75
CA ALA A 284 -2.85 26.93 -3.19
C ALA A 284 -1.83 25.83 -3.54
N GLY A 285 -2.26 24.86 -4.36
CA GLY A 285 -1.47 23.69 -4.74
C GLY A 285 -1.71 22.45 -3.89
N ASP A 286 -2.53 22.52 -2.83
CA ASP A 286 -2.85 21.37 -2.00
C ASP A 286 -3.92 20.48 -2.64
N TRP A 287 -3.64 19.17 -2.67
CA TRP A 287 -4.66 18.15 -2.91
C TRP A 287 -5.23 17.68 -1.57
N VAL A 288 -6.52 17.91 -1.36
CA VAL A 288 -7.19 17.68 -0.09
C VAL A 288 -8.28 16.63 -0.27
N VAL A 289 -8.31 15.61 0.59
CA VAL A 289 -9.41 14.64 0.64
C VAL A 289 -10.07 14.72 2.01
N PHE A 290 -11.35 15.10 2.02
CA PHE A 290 -12.23 15.07 3.17
C PHE A 290 -13.03 13.77 3.11
N ARG A 291 -12.96 12.93 4.15
CA ARG A 291 -13.75 11.69 4.26
C ARG A 291 -15.02 11.95 5.05
N VAL A 292 -16.04 11.14 4.80
CA VAL A 292 -17.30 11.15 5.57
C VAL A 292 -17.01 11.19 7.07
N GLY A 293 -17.65 12.10 7.77
CA GLY A 293 -17.52 12.27 9.21
C GLY A 293 -16.41 13.23 9.65
N PHE A 294 -15.55 13.70 8.73
CA PHE A 294 -14.64 14.80 9.05
C PHE A 294 -15.44 16.08 9.28
N THR A 295 -15.22 16.76 10.40
CA THR A 295 -15.87 18.05 10.68
C THR A 295 -14.83 19.06 11.15
N CYS A 296 -14.95 20.30 10.70
CA CYS A 296 -14.07 21.39 11.10
C CYS A 296 -14.73 22.75 10.92
N VAL A 297 -14.21 23.77 11.61
CA VAL A 297 -14.42 25.18 11.31
C VAL A 297 -13.36 25.63 10.32
N TRP A 298 -13.78 26.23 9.22
CA TRP A 298 -12.94 26.92 8.28
C TRP A 298 -12.75 28.37 8.70
N GLU A 299 -11.52 28.86 8.62
CA GLU A 299 -11.19 30.28 8.67
C GLU A 299 -10.34 30.64 7.44
N VAL A 300 -10.96 31.27 6.45
CA VAL A 300 -10.31 31.72 5.22
C VAL A 300 -9.45 32.95 5.53
N LYS A 301 -8.14 32.83 5.31
CA LYS A 301 -7.15 33.89 5.59
C LYS A 301 -6.78 34.66 4.32
N GLU A 302 -6.93 34.02 3.15
CA GLU A 302 -6.77 34.62 1.81
C GLU A 302 -7.83 34.02 0.88
N ASP A 303 -8.40 34.85 -0.01
CA ASP A 303 -9.48 34.44 -0.93
C ASP A 303 -9.17 33.10 -1.58
N ILE A 304 -9.97 32.10 -1.22
CA ILE A 304 -9.67 30.71 -1.52
C ILE A 304 -10.57 30.23 -2.65
N SER A 305 -10.00 29.47 -3.59
CA SER A 305 -10.78 28.74 -4.58
C SER A 305 -10.30 27.30 -4.68
N LYS A 306 -11.22 26.37 -4.94
CA LYS A 306 -10.92 24.94 -5.08
C LYS A 306 -11.71 24.32 -6.22
N ARG A 307 -11.09 23.36 -6.92
CA ARG A 307 -11.80 22.35 -7.72
C ARG A 307 -12.19 21.21 -6.82
N TYR A 308 -13.39 20.66 -6.97
CA TYR A 308 -13.84 19.58 -6.09
C TYR A 308 -14.77 18.59 -6.79
N SER A 309 -14.71 17.33 -6.37
CA SER A 309 -15.70 16.31 -6.72
C SER A 309 -15.85 15.27 -5.61
N TYR A 310 -16.90 14.46 -5.68
CA TYR A 310 -17.27 13.48 -4.66
C TYR A 310 -17.03 12.08 -5.17
N PHE A 311 -16.62 11.15 -4.30
CA PHE A 311 -16.24 9.79 -4.67
C PHE A 311 -16.86 8.77 -3.72
N ARG A 312 -17.26 7.62 -4.27
CA ARG A 312 -17.68 6.46 -3.49
C ARG A 312 -16.45 5.76 -2.88
N ALA A 313 -16.68 4.84 -1.94
CA ALA A 313 -15.61 4.06 -1.30
C ALA A 313 -14.82 3.21 -2.31
N ASP A 314 -15.48 2.80 -3.39
CA ASP A 314 -14.84 2.17 -4.53
C ASP A 314 -14.17 3.19 -5.46
N GLY A 315 -13.90 4.43 -5.06
CA GLY A 315 -13.19 5.42 -5.88
C GLY A 315 -13.85 5.81 -7.20
N THR A 316 -15.09 5.38 -7.48
CA THR A 316 -15.86 5.91 -8.61
C THR A 316 -16.33 7.32 -8.29
N GLU A 317 -16.26 8.22 -9.27
CA GLU A 317 -16.80 9.57 -9.12
C GLU A 317 -18.31 9.48 -8.93
N TRP A 318 -18.80 10.17 -7.90
CA TRP A 318 -20.21 10.29 -7.63
C TRP A 318 -20.78 11.38 -8.53
N THR A 319 -21.68 10.97 -9.41
CA THR A 319 -22.54 11.87 -10.15
C THR A 319 -23.93 11.84 -9.49
N PRO A 320 -24.62 12.98 -9.36
CA PRO A 320 -26.04 12.96 -9.05
C PRO A 320 -26.75 12.07 -10.08
N ASP A 321 -27.67 11.23 -9.63
CA ASP A 321 -28.54 10.52 -10.56
C ASP A 321 -29.24 11.57 -11.43
N LYS A 322 -29.19 11.39 -12.76
CA LYS A 322 -29.99 12.24 -13.65
C LYS A 322 -31.46 11.99 -13.29
N PRO A 323 -32.27 13.06 -13.16
CA PRO A 323 -33.70 12.93 -12.84
C PRO A 323 -34.44 12.05 -13.85
#